data_AF-A0A4Y2GC55-F1
#
_entry.id   AF-A0A4Y2GC55-F1
#
_cell.length_a   1.000
_cell.length_b   1.000
_cell.length_c   1.000
_cell.angle_alpha   90.00
_cell.angle_beta   90.00
_cell.angle_gamma   90.00
#
_symmetry.space_group_name_H-M   'P 1'
#
loop_
_entity.id
_entity.type
_entity.pdbx_description
1 polymer ?
#
loop_
_entity_poly.entity_id
_entity_poly.type
_entity_poly.pdbx_seq_one_letter_code
_entity_poly.pdbx_strand_id
1 'polypeptide(L)'
;MTLYEVLGIFQKAYSATARVQLAEKAFRLTGIEPYNPDIISEDCYSPSLVTLAPLDNNYTVTVVPEENEVSPSTSQIDVSIQLIVPLPRREQRGAKRKGKSQKSETMTSSPFKHLLEKNVQEKVELEEAKANRALKKNKNGDKIKKGKTLKAKKKKHSAFYRKPSSLKKFGK
;
A
#
# COMPACT_ATOMS: atom_id res chain seq x y z
N MET A 1 9.29 28.25 -2.17
CA MET A 1 8.56 26.98 -2.11
C MET A 1 7.12 27.30 -1.75
N THR A 2 6.17 26.96 -2.60
CA THR A 2 4.74 27.29 -2.40
C THR A 2 3.99 26.10 -1.79
N LEU A 3 2.83 26.35 -1.18
CA LEU A 3 1.98 25.29 -0.62
C LEU A 3 1.57 24.25 -1.69
N TYR A 4 1.39 24.69 -2.94
CA TYR A 4 1.05 23.81 -4.06
C TYR A 4 2.17 22.83 -4.41
N GLU A 5 3.43 23.28 -4.33
CA GLU A 5 4.59 22.41 -4.53
C GLU A 5 4.70 21.35 -3.43
N VAL A 6 4.46 21.75 -2.17
CA VAL A 6 4.43 20.83 -1.02
C VAL A 6 3.35 19.77 -1.21
N LEU A 7 2.14 20.19 -1.58
CA LEU A 7 1.00 19.29 -1.82
C LEU A 7 1.27 18.32 -2.97
N GLY A 8 1.90 18.77 -4.06
CA GLY A 8 2.26 17.91 -5.19
C GLY A 8 3.24 16.81 -4.79
N ILE A 9 4.25 17.13 -3.97
CA ILE A 9 5.20 16.14 -3.43
C ILE A 9 4.48 15.16 -2.51
N PHE A 10 3.63 15.66 -1.61
CA PHE A 10 2.90 14.84 -0.65
C PHE A 10 1.93 13.89 -1.35
N GLN A 11 1.14 14.36 -2.32
CA GLN A 11 0.22 13.53 -3.09
C GLN A 11 0.95 12.40 -3.81
N LYS A 12 2.09 12.71 -4.45
CA LYS A 12 2.90 11.71 -5.14
C LYS A 12 3.48 10.66 -4.17
N ALA A 13 3.97 11.09 -3.02
CA ALA A 13 4.48 10.17 -1.99
C ALA A 13 3.36 9.30 -1.41
N TYR A 14 2.25 9.92 -1.00
CA TYR A 14 1.09 9.24 -0.40
C TYR A 14 0.48 8.21 -1.35
N SER A 15 0.23 8.57 -2.62
CA SER A 15 -0.32 7.62 -3.60
C SER A 15 0.62 6.46 -3.93
N ALA A 16 1.94 6.65 -3.74
CA ALA A 16 2.91 5.57 -3.90
C ALA A 16 2.89 4.59 -2.71
N THR A 17 2.73 5.09 -1.47
CA THR A 17 2.81 4.28 -0.24
C THR A 17 1.46 3.75 0.25
N ALA A 18 0.39 4.55 0.17
CA ALA A 18 -0.96 4.21 0.66
C ALA A 18 -1.73 3.30 -0.31
N ARG A 19 -1.13 2.16 -0.68
CA ARG A 19 -1.74 1.15 -1.54
C ARG A 19 -2.34 0.03 -0.69
N VAL A 20 -3.59 -0.33 -0.95
CA VAL A 20 -4.29 -1.44 -0.28
C VAL A 20 -3.47 -2.74 -0.34
N GLN A 21 -2.86 -3.03 -1.49
CA GLN A 21 -1.99 -4.20 -1.66
C GLN A 21 -0.79 -4.24 -0.70
N LEU A 22 -0.26 -3.07 -0.29
CA LEU A 22 0.82 -3.02 0.68
C LEU A 22 0.31 -3.38 2.08
N ALA A 23 -0.86 -2.84 2.45
CA ALA A 23 -1.53 -3.19 3.69
C ALA A 23 -1.89 -4.68 3.75
N GLU A 24 -2.48 -5.24 2.69
CA GLU A 24 -2.79 -6.67 2.59
C GLU A 24 -1.55 -7.55 2.79
N LYS A 25 -0.41 -7.20 2.16
CA LYS A 25 0.84 -7.92 2.34
C LYS A 25 1.38 -7.79 3.76
N ALA A 26 1.26 -6.61 4.37
CA ALA A 26 1.66 -6.40 5.76
C ALA A 26 0.84 -7.26 6.72
N PHE A 27 -0.49 -7.26 6.58
CA PHE A 27 -1.40 -8.12 7.38
C PHE A 27 -1.07 -9.61 7.21
N ARG A 28 -0.85 -10.08 5.98
CA ARG A 28 -0.41 -11.46 5.73
C ARG A 28 0.93 -11.79 6.37
N LEU A 29 1.88 -10.85 6.40
CA LEU A 29 3.20 -11.05 7.00
C LEU A 29 3.17 -11.04 8.52
N THR A 30 2.34 -10.20 9.13
CA THR A 30 2.18 -10.17 10.59
C THR A 30 1.27 -11.28 11.10
N GLY A 31 0.49 -11.92 10.22
CA GLY A 31 -0.54 -12.88 10.61
C GLY A 31 -1.71 -12.22 11.35
N ILE A 32 -1.76 -10.88 11.37
CA ILE A 32 -2.84 -10.12 11.97
C ILE A 32 -3.86 -9.89 10.88
N GLU A 33 -4.95 -10.63 10.93
CA GLU A 33 -6.09 -10.39 10.06
C GLU A 33 -7.00 -9.33 10.70
N PRO A 34 -7.42 -8.28 9.96
CA PRO A 34 -8.26 -7.22 10.52
C PRO A 34 -9.61 -7.73 11.05
N TYR A 35 -10.07 -8.85 10.50
CA TYR A 35 -11.32 -9.48 10.87
C TYR A 35 -11.07 -10.98 10.98
N ASN A 36 -10.78 -11.43 12.20
CA ASN A 36 -10.68 -12.85 12.50
C ASN A 36 -11.96 -13.27 13.26
N PRO A 37 -12.91 -13.97 12.62
CA PRO A 37 -14.17 -14.36 13.27
C PRO A 37 -13.97 -15.38 14.41
N ASP A 38 -12.83 -16.08 14.45
CA ASP A 38 -12.49 -16.99 15.54
C ASP A 38 -12.02 -16.25 16.80
N ILE A 39 -11.61 -14.97 16.67
CA ILE A 39 -11.10 -14.13 17.77
C ILE A 39 -12.09 -13.02 18.13
N ILE A 40 -12.73 -12.41 17.13
CA ILE A 40 -13.66 -11.30 17.29
C ILE A 40 -15.06 -11.83 17.03
N SER A 41 -15.83 -12.08 18.09
CA SER A 41 -17.24 -12.42 17.97
C SER A 41 -18.09 -11.18 17.68
N GLU A 42 -19.30 -11.38 17.17
CA GLU A 42 -20.25 -10.29 16.93
C GLU A 42 -20.56 -9.49 18.22
N ASP A 43 -20.47 -10.14 19.38
CA ASP A 43 -20.66 -9.51 20.69
C ASP A 43 -19.61 -8.41 20.95
N CYS A 44 -18.41 -8.48 20.38
CA CYS A 44 -17.40 -7.43 20.48
C CYS A 44 -17.81 -6.12 19.78
N TYR A 45 -18.77 -6.17 18.86
CA TYR A 45 -19.34 -5.01 18.18
C TYR A 45 -20.67 -4.56 18.78
N SER A 46 -21.17 -5.28 19.80
CA SER A 46 -22.43 -4.92 20.44
C SER A 46 -22.31 -3.56 21.14
N PRO A 47 -23.33 -2.69 21.02
CA PRO A 47 -23.35 -1.42 21.74
C PRO A 47 -23.29 -1.70 23.24
N SER A 48 -22.52 -0.89 23.99
CA SER A 48 -22.52 -1.00 25.44
C SER A 48 -23.92 -0.63 25.97
N LEU A 49 -24.37 -1.36 26.98
CA LEU A 49 -25.67 -1.13 27.64
C LEU A 49 -25.83 0.30 28.17
N VAL A 50 -24.71 1.00 28.40
CA VAL A 50 -24.66 2.41 28.82
C VAL A 50 -25.32 3.34 27.79
N THR A 51 -25.35 2.93 26.52
CA THR A 51 -25.90 3.76 25.44
C THR A 51 -27.42 3.71 25.33
N LEU A 52 -28.10 2.78 26.04
CA LEU A 52 -29.56 2.61 25.97
C LEU A 52 -30.34 3.34 27.07
N ALA A 53 -29.67 4.05 27.97
CA ALA A 53 -30.35 4.90 28.93
C ALA A 53 -31.04 6.06 28.17
N PRO A 54 -32.37 6.24 28.30
CA PRO A 54 -33.02 7.47 27.90
C PRO A 54 -32.30 8.65 28.56
N LEU A 55 -32.05 9.72 27.79
CA LEU A 55 -31.47 10.95 28.32
C LEU A 55 -32.53 11.67 29.15
N ASP A 56 -32.84 11.14 30.33
CA ASP A 56 -33.76 11.76 31.27
C ASP A 56 -33.03 12.96 31.86
N ASN A 57 -33.47 14.17 31.49
CA ASN A 57 -32.83 15.46 31.82
C ASN A 57 -32.85 15.83 33.33
N ASN A 58 -32.97 14.85 34.23
CA ASN A 58 -32.87 15.01 35.68
C ASN A 58 -31.74 14.12 36.22
N TYR A 59 -30.52 14.39 35.78
CA TYR A 59 -29.32 13.76 36.32
C TYR A 59 -29.08 14.31 37.74
N THR A 60 -29.50 13.57 38.76
CA THR A 60 -28.87 13.65 40.08
C THR A 60 -27.88 12.52 40.14
N VAL A 61 -26.58 12.85 40.06
CA VAL A 61 -25.48 11.90 40.25
C VAL A 61 -25.58 11.32 41.64
N THR A 62 -26.19 10.16 41.73
CA THR A 62 -25.95 9.27 42.85
C THR A 62 -24.86 8.32 42.36
N VAL A 63 -23.62 8.63 42.74
CA VAL A 63 -22.47 7.73 42.56
C VAL A 63 -22.78 6.50 43.42
N VAL A 64 -23.41 5.49 42.80
CA VAL A 64 -23.41 4.14 43.34
C VAL A 64 -22.03 3.59 43.03
N PRO A 65 -21.22 3.20 44.03
CA PRO A 65 -20.00 2.46 43.77
C PRO A 65 -20.42 1.08 43.27
N GLU A 66 -20.29 0.88 41.96
CA GLU A 66 -20.42 -0.44 41.36
C GLU A 66 -19.19 -1.25 41.78
N GLU A 67 -19.40 -2.14 42.74
CA GLU A 67 -18.42 -3.07 43.28
C GLU A 67 -18.18 -4.22 42.28
N ASN A 68 -17.73 -3.88 41.08
CA ASN A 68 -17.16 -4.85 40.15
C ASN A 68 -15.72 -5.12 40.56
N GLU A 69 -15.55 -5.90 41.62
CA GLU A 69 -14.33 -6.63 41.92
C GLU A 69 -14.11 -7.68 40.81
N VAL A 70 -13.75 -7.20 39.61
CA VAL A 70 -13.20 -8.06 38.56
C VAL A 70 -11.83 -8.49 39.06
N SER A 71 -11.82 -9.58 39.82
CA SER A 71 -10.61 -10.33 40.09
C SER A 71 -9.94 -10.60 38.74
N PRO A 72 -8.71 -10.13 38.51
CA PRO A 72 -8.03 -10.47 37.28
C PRO A 72 -7.87 -11.98 37.28
N SER A 73 -8.53 -12.65 36.34
CA SER A 73 -8.35 -14.08 36.06
C SER A 73 -6.94 -14.26 35.51
N THR A 74 -5.98 -14.20 36.42
CA THR A 74 -4.59 -14.52 36.18
C THR A 74 -4.51 -16.04 36.21
N SER A 75 -4.70 -16.65 35.03
CA SER A 75 -4.18 -17.99 34.84
C SER A 75 -2.67 -17.91 35.11
N GLN A 76 -2.26 -18.40 36.28
CA GLN A 76 -0.86 -18.55 36.63
C GLN A 76 -0.32 -19.69 35.76
N ILE A 77 0.14 -19.33 34.57
CA ILE A 77 0.79 -20.27 33.66
C ILE A 77 2.19 -20.50 34.22
N ASP A 78 2.31 -21.45 35.15
CA ASP A 78 3.58 -21.87 35.75
C ASP A 78 4.34 -22.76 34.76
N VAL A 79 5.06 -22.12 33.84
CA VAL A 79 5.91 -22.82 32.87
C VAL A 79 7.35 -22.66 33.32
N SER A 80 7.98 -23.79 33.64
CA SER A 80 9.41 -23.83 33.90
C SER A 80 10.18 -23.24 32.72
N ILE A 81 11.11 -22.31 33.00
CA ILE A 81 11.93 -21.62 32.00
C ILE A 81 12.67 -22.62 31.08
N GLN A 82 12.99 -23.82 31.59
CA GLN A 82 13.66 -24.86 30.81
C GLN A 82 12.82 -25.38 29.63
N LEU A 83 11.48 -25.27 29.70
CA LEU A 83 10.57 -25.64 28.61
C LEU A 83 10.49 -24.57 27.50
N ILE A 84 10.92 -23.34 27.77
CA ILE A 84 10.84 -22.20 26.84
C ILE A 84 12.18 -21.98 26.10
N VAL A 85 13.20 -22.79 26.41
CA VAL A 85 14.56 -22.68 25.83
C VAL A 85 14.83 -23.91 24.93
N PRO A 86 15.42 -23.74 23.73
CA PRO A 86 15.96 -22.52 23.15
C PRO A 86 14.95 -21.80 22.24
N LEU A 87 14.93 -20.48 22.38
CA LEU A 87 14.17 -19.60 21.50
C LEU A 87 14.50 -19.87 20.03
N PRO A 88 13.51 -19.78 19.12
CA PRO A 88 13.74 -20.00 17.70
C PRO A 88 14.84 -19.05 17.20
N ARG A 89 15.93 -19.64 16.68
CA ARG A 89 17.02 -18.88 16.10
C ARG A 89 16.53 -18.28 14.78
N ARG A 90 16.32 -16.98 14.75
CA ARG A 90 16.11 -16.25 13.50
C ARG A 90 17.34 -16.42 12.62
N GLU A 91 17.19 -17.12 11.50
CA GLU A 91 18.21 -17.19 10.47
C GLU A 91 18.63 -15.75 10.10
N GLN A 92 19.91 -15.43 10.29
CA GLN A 92 20.43 -14.16 9.82
C GLN A 92 20.30 -14.18 8.30
N ARG A 93 19.29 -13.46 7.77
CA ARG A 93 19.18 -13.22 6.34
C ARG A 93 20.54 -12.77 5.83
N GLY A 94 20.98 -13.43 4.76
CA GLY A 94 22.31 -13.26 4.17
C GLY A 94 22.68 -11.80 3.92
N ALA A 95 24.00 -11.58 3.86
CA ALA A 95 24.71 -10.35 3.53
C ALA A 95 23.85 -9.07 3.51
N LYS A 96 23.89 -8.29 4.60
CA LYS A 96 23.38 -6.91 4.60
C LYS A 96 23.95 -6.17 3.40
N ARG A 97 23.09 -5.78 2.46
CA ARG A 97 23.49 -4.94 1.32
C ARG A 97 24.00 -3.61 1.88
N LYS A 98 25.31 -3.40 1.85
CA LYS A 98 25.94 -2.13 2.21
C LYS A 98 25.58 -1.11 1.12
N GLY A 99 24.46 -0.42 1.31
CA GLY A 99 24.21 0.80 0.54
C GLY A 99 25.25 1.84 0.92
N LYS A 100 25.80 2.57 -0.06
CA LYS A 100 26.59 3.77 0.22
C LYS A 100 25.66 4.78 0.90
N SER A 101 25.76 4.96 2.22
CA SER A 101 25.02 6.02 2.90
C SER A 101 25.72 7.34 2.60
N GLN A 102 25.01 8.27 1.94
CA GLN A 102 25.46 9.65 1.89
C GLN A 102 25.20 10.29 3.26
N LYS A 103 26.18 11.04 3.77
CA LYS A 103 26.01 11.84 5.00
C LYS A 103 25.09 13.01 4.67
N SER A 104 24.05 13.23 5.48
CA SER A 104 23.23 14.43 5.39
C SER A 104 24.00 15.58 6.05
N GLU A 105 24.56 16.47 5.24
CA GLU A 105 25.20 17.71 5.69
C GLU A 105 24.23 18.87 5.46
N THR A 106 24.07 19.72 6.47
CA THR A 106 23.11 20.82 6.44
C THR A 106 23.53 21.86 5.40
N MET A 107 22.63 22.07 4.43
CA MET A 107 22.77 22.87 3.21
C MET A 107 22.86 24.39 3.43
N THR A 108 23.58 24.88 4.44
CA THR A 108 23.58 26.32 4.75
C THR A 108 24.82 27.10 4.35
N SER A 109 26.00 26.50 4.15
CA SER A 109 27.14 27.24 3.56
C SER A 109 28.38 26.36 3.36
N SER A 110 28.51 25.68 2.23
CA SER A 110 29.73 24.91 1.94
C SER A 110 29.82 24.58 0.43
N PRO A 111 31.01 24.41 -0.17
CA PRO A 111 31.25 24.32 -1.62
C PRO A 111 30.56 23.13 -2.33
N PHE A 112 29.83 22.32 -1.57
CA PHE A 112 28.98 21.23 -2.03
C PHE A 112 27.77 21.70 -2.87
N LYS A 113 27.24 22.91 -2.66
CA LYS A 113 26.12 23.44 -3.48
C LYS A 113 26.50 23.48 -4.98
N HIS A 114 27.69 23.96 -5.29
CA HIS A 114 28.17 24.05 -6.67
C HIS A 114 28.43 22.68 -7.30
N LEU A 115 28.91 21.71 -6.50
CA LEU A 115 29.10 20.33 -6.94
C LEU A 115 27.75 19.63 -7.23
N LEU A 116 26.73 19.87 -6.41
CA LEU A 116 25.38 19.34 -6.64
C LEU A 116 24.75 19.92 -7.91
N GLU A 117 24.91 21.22 -8.15
CA GLU A 117 24.39 21.88 -9.34
C GLU A 117 25.03 21.32 -10.63
N LYS A 118 26.36 21.11 -10.62
CA LYS A 118 27.07 20.42 -11.72
C LYS A 118 26.56 18.99 -11.94
N ASN A 119 26.36 18.23 -10.86
CA ASN A 119 25.84 16.86 -10.96
C ASN A 119 24.41 16.79 -11.48
N VAL A 120 23.59 17.82 -11.25
CA VAL A 120 22.24 17.93 -11.81
C VAL A 120 22.32 18.26 -13.30
N GLN A 121 23.15 19.23 -13.70
CA GLN A 121 23.37 19.60 -15.09
C GLN A 121 23.91 18.41 -15.92
N GLU A 122 24.93 17.71 -15.44
CA GLU A 122 25.51 16.54 -16.11
C GLU A 122 24.46 15.43 -16.34
N LYS A 123 23.57 15.21 -15.37
CA LYS A 123 22.47 14.23 -15.52
C LYS A 123 21.46 14.63 -16.58
N VAL A 124 21.15 15.92 -16.69
CA VAL A 124 20.25 16.45 -17.72
C VAL A 124 20.87 16.30 -19.10
N GLU A 125 22.13 16.71 -19.27
CA GLU A 125 22.85 16.59 -20.55
C GLU A 125 22.97 15.13 -21.01
N LEU A 126 23.24 14.20 -20.09
CA LEU A 126 23.34 12.77 -20.39
C LEU A 126 21.99 12.16 -20.77
N GLU A 127 20.89 12.66 -20.22
CA GLU A 127 19.53 12.24 -20.57
C GLU A 127 19.12 12.79 -21.94
N GLU A 128 19.42 14.05 -22.22
CA GLU A 128 19.22 14.69 -23.51
C GLU A 128 20.04 14.00 -24.63
N ALA A 129 21.30 13.67 -24.37
CA ALA A 129 22.15 12.94 -25.31
C ALA A 129 21.59 11.55 -25.64
N LYS A 130 20.98 10.86 -24.66
CA LYS A 130 20.31 9.57 -24.87
C LYS A 130 19.05 9.73 -25.74
N ALA A 131 18.24 10.76 -25.49
CA ALA A 131 17.08 11.08 -26.31
C ALA A 131 17.47 11.40 -27.76
N ASN A 132 18.49 12.24 -27.95
CA ASN A 132 19.03 12.60 -29.26
C ASN A 132 19.60 11.40 -30.03
N ARG A 133 20.17 10.41 -29.33
CA ARG A 133 20.63 9.15 -29.95
C ARG A 133 19.48 8.25 -30.38
N ALA A 134 18.36 8.22 -29.63
CA ALA A 134 17.16 7.49 -30.00
C ALA A 134 16.52 8.07 -31.28
N LEU A 135 16.52 9.40 -31.42
CA LEU A 135 15.98 10.16 -32.56
C LEU A 135 16.86 10.17 -33.82
N LYS A 136 18.06 9.57 -33.79
CA LYS A 136 18.89 9.36 -34.98
C LYS A 136 18.71 7.98 -35.62
N LYS A 137 18.20 6.99 -34.86
CA LYS A 137 18.04 5.61 -35.35
C LYS A 137 16.89 5.42 -36.34
N ASN A 138 16.00 6.41 -36.46
CA ASN A 138 14.83 6.43 -37.32
C ASN A 138 15.03 7.22 -38.64
N LYS A 139 16.22 7.79 -38.90
CA LYS A 139 16.49 8.53 -40.15
C LYS A 139 17.21 7.73 -41.24
N ASN A 140 17.70 6.53 -40.95
CA ASN A 140 18.53 5.75 -41.89
C ASN A 140 17.88 4.40 -42.29
N GLY A 141 16.56 4.38 -42.46
CA GLY A 141 15.78 3.17 -42.71
C GLY A 141 15.02 3.13 -44.04
N ASP A 142 15.35 3.96 -45.03
CA ASP A 142 14.72 3.92 -46.35
C ASP A 142 15.70 3.43 -47.41
N LYS A 143 15.76 2.11 -47.64
CA LYS A 143 16.01 1.46 -48.97
C LYS A 143 15.44 0.03 -49.03
N ILE A 144 14.23 -0.09 -49.58
CA ILE A 144 13.77 -1.08 -50.60
C ILE A 144 14.06 -2.58 -50.36
N LYS A 145 13.00 -3.38 -50.17
CA LYS A 145 12.68 -4.52 -51.06
C LYS A 145 11.16 -4.67 -51.23
N LYS A 146 10.70 -4.38 -52.45
CA LYS A 146 9.36 -4.70 -52.97
C LYS A 146 9.18 -6.23 -53.04
N GLY A 147 7.99 -6.70 -52.71
CA GLY A 147 7.42 -7.92 -53.28
C GLY A 147 6.85 -8.92 -52.28
N LYS A 148 5.54 -8.90 -52.05
CA LYS A 148 4.59 -9.90 -52.59
C LYS A 148 3.19 -9.76 -51.97
N THR A 149 2.27 -9.35 -52.85
CA THR A 149 0.88 -9.79 -53.04
C THR A 149 -0.05 -9.98 -51.83
N LEU A 150 -1.05 -9.09 -51.80
CA LEU A 150 -2.33 -9.22 -51.13
C LEU A 150 -3.06 -10.53 -51.50
N LYS A 151 -3.57 -11.25 -50.51
CA LYS A 151 -4.85 -11.97 -50.66
C LYS A 151 -5.79 -11.59 -49.53
N ALA A 152 -6.79 -10.81 -49.91
CA ALA A 152 -7.94 -10.46 -49.11
C ALA A 152 -8.76 -11.71 -48.75
N LYS A 153 -9.17 -11.84 -47.50
CA LYS A 153 -10.44 -12.48 -47.13
C LYS A 153 -11.19 -11.56 -46.17
N LYS A 154 -12.10 -10.80 -46.76
CA LYS A 154 -13.14 -9.99 -46.12
C LYS A 154 -14.32 -10.89 -45.78
N LYS A 155 -14.69 -11.05 -44.50
CA LYS A 155 -16.10 -11.25 -44.10
C LYS A 155 -16.27 -10.96 -42.59
N LYS A 156 -16.84 -9.78 -42.30
CA LYS A 156 -18.16 -9.51 -41.68
C LYS A 156 -18.19 -9.81 -40.17
N HIS A 157 -18.06 -8.78 -39.34
CA HIS A 157 -19.11 -7.89 -38.78
C HIS A 157 -19.76 -8.47 -37.51
N SER A 158 -19.46 -7.77 -36.40
CA SER A 158 -20.37 -7.42 -35.29
C SER A 158 -21.39 -8.45 -34.81
N ALA A 159 -21.18 -8.96 -33.59
CA ALA A 159 -22.17 -8.96 -32.49
C ALA A 159 -21.66 -9.82 -31.32
N PHE A 160 -21.03 -9.20 -30.32
CA PHE A 160 -20.87 -9.85 -29.01
C PHE A 160 -21.08 -8.86 -27.86
N TYR A 161 -22.11 -8.02 -27.98
CA TYR A 161 -22.86 -7.57 -26.81
C TYR A 161 -24.07 -8.48 -26.69
N ARG A 162 -23.97 -9.58 -25.94
CA ARG A 162 -25.12 -10.40 -25.57
C ARG A 162 -25.55 -9.99 -24.17
N LYS A 163 -26.46 -9.01 -24.08
CA LYS A 163 -27.26 -8.77 -22.87
C LYS A 163 -28.13 -10.02 -22.63
N PRO A 164 -28.20 -10.59 -21.41
CA PRO A 164 -29.25 -11.53 -21.07
C PRO A 164 -30.54 -10.75 -20.80
N SER A 165 -31.53 -10.88 -21.69
CA SER A 165 -32.87 -10.34 -21.54
C SER A 165 -33.84 -11.40 -21.01
N SER A 166 -34.60 -10.97 -20.00
CA SER A 166 -35.99 -11.31 -19.67
C SER A 166 -36.36 -12.71 -19.13
N LEU A 167 -36.93 -12.66 -17.92
CA LEU A 167 -38.21 -13.22 -17.50
C LEU A 167 -38.57 -14.63 -18.00
N LYS A 168 -38.64 -15.59 -17.07
CA LYS A 168 -39.68 -16.63 -17.11
C LYS A 168 -40.69 -16.37 -16.01
N LYS A 169 -41.92 -16.16 -16.46
CA LYS A 169 -43.14 -16.01 -15.68
C LYS A 169 -43.58 -17.37 -15.12
N PHE A 170 -44.24 -17.30 -13.97
CA PHE A 170 -45.01 -18.35 -13.32
C PHE A 170 -45.86 -19.19 -14.28
N GLY A 171 -45.93 -20.49 -14.00
CA GLY A 171 -46.84 -21.43 -14.66
C GLY A 171 -47.54 -22.30 -13.62
N LYS A 172 -48.84 -21.99 -13.46
CA LYS A 172 -49.99 -22.80 -12.99
C LYS A 172 -49.89 -23.58 -11.70
#